data_AF-A0A2U1S1N1-F1
#
_entry.id   AF-A0A2U1S1N1-F1
#
_cell.length_a   1.000
_cell.length_b   1.000
_cell.length_c   1.000
_cell.angle_alpha   90.00
_cell.angle_beta   90.00
_cell.angle_gamma   90.00
#
_symmetry.space_group_name_H-M   'P 1'
#
loop_
_entity.id
_entity.type
_entity.pdbx_description
1 polymer ?
#
loop_
_entity_poly.entity_id
_entity_poly.type
_entity_poly.pdbx_seq_one_letter_code
_entity_poly.pdbx_strand_id
1 'polypeptide(L)'
;MEGDLREFEEPQDLCTLVKAAQRMADGKFRELVTVQAKGEIGRLAQFINQTMRNLQELDPSVGTTSRRLPKMIGQLSEVVQATEQASLRVLDEIDRIAEEQAAMGRDLQQLTTLVREDWGKNDRREAVLQTLARLLEIQGRVQGRALEIMGAMEFQDITAQRIQKSMALITEIQDRLLRLLVLFNIPPDDKEGEEADDKWKAINDFAAASASNAMNQELADRVLAEFGRNGG
;
A
#
# COMPACT_ATOMS: atom_id res chain seq x y z
N MET A 1 -58.74 -24.57 -31.92
CA MET A 1 -58.04 -23.43 -32.55
C MET A 1 -58.70 -22.19 -32.00
N GLU A 2 -58.11 -21.59 -30.98
CA GLU A 2 -58.42 -20.22 -30.56
C GLU A 2 -57.08 -19.61 -30.23
N GLY A 3 -56.58 -18.82 -31.18
CA GLY A 3 -55.32 -18.11 -31.05
C GLY A 3 -55.53 -16.95 -30.10
N ASP A 4 -55.02 -17.08 -28.88
CA ASP A 4 -54.71 -15.93 -28.02
C ASP A 4 -53.41 -15.30 -28.57
N LEU A 5 -53.55 -14.63 -29.72
CA LEU A 5 -52.58 -13.66 -30.20
C LEU A 5 -52.73 -12.44 -29.30
N ARG A 6 -52.12 -12.50 -28.11
CA ARG A 6 -51.93 -11.29 -27.30
C ARG A 6 -51.11 -10.32 -28.13
N GLU A 7 -51.82 -9.30 -28.59
CA GLU A 7 -51.29 -8.16 -29.31
C GLU A 7 -50.08 -7.61 -28.56
N PHE A 8 -49.06 -7.26 -29.32
CA PHE A 8 -47.77 -6.78 -28.87
C PHE A 8 -47.92 -5.58 -27.91
N GLU A 9 -47.67 -5.78 -26.61
CA GLU A 9 -47.46 -4.72 -25.60
C GLU A 9 -46.04 -4.11 -25.69
N GLU A 10 -45.45 -4.05 -26.89
CA GLU A 10 -44.08 -3.55 -27.13
C GLU A 10 -43.75 -2.21 -26.45
N PRO A 11 -44.62 -1.18 -26.43
CA PRO A 11 -44.24 0.09 -25.79
C PRO A 11 -44.15 0.01 -24.26
N GLN A 12 -44.91 -0.88 -23.59
CA GLN A 12 -44.87 -1.01 -22.13
C GLN A 12 -43.67 -1.84 -21.66
N ASP A 13 -43.34 -2.90 -22.39
CA ASP A 13 -42.19 -3.74 -22.08
C ASP A 13 -40.87 -2.99 -22.30
N LEU A 14 -40.75 -2.22 -23.39
CA LEU A 14 -39.61 -1.33 -23.63
C LEU A 14 -39.49 -0.26 -22.55
N CYS A 15 -40.60 0.37 -22.15
CA CYS A 15 -40.61 1.35 -21.05
C CYS A 15 -40.12 0.72 -19.73
N THR A 16 -40.50 -0.52 -19.47
CA THR A 16 -40.07 -1.28 -18.29
C THR A 16 -38.56 -1.58 -18.32
N LEU A 17 -38.02 -1.94 -19.48
CA LEU A 17 -36.58 -2.15 -19.66
C LEU A 17 -35.78 -0.84 -19.54
N VAL A 18 -36.30 0.28 -20.05
CA VAL A 18 -35.67 1.60 -19.90
C VAL A 18 -35.61 2.00 -18.42
N LYS A 19 -36.71 1.82 -17.69
CA LYS A 19 -36.74 2.07 -16.23
C LYS A 19 -35.76 1.18 -15.48
N ALA A 20 -35.58 -0.07 -15.90
CA ALA A 20 -34.60 -0.95 -15.31
C ALA A 20 -33.15 -0.53 -15.59
N ALA A 21 -32.86 -0.10 -16.81
CA ALA A 21 -31.55 0.45 -17.16
C ALA A 21 -31.25 1.74 -16.36
N GLN A 22 -32.26 2.59 -16.16
CA GLN A 22 -32.16 3.77 -15.28
C GLN A 22 -31.85 3.37 -13.83
N ARG A 23 -32.57 2.40 -13.26
CA ARG A 23 -32.28 1.88 -11.91
C ARG A 23 -30.88 1.30 -11.79
N MET A 24 -30.41 0.58 -12.80
CA MET A 24 -29.05 0.06 -12.86
C MET A 24 -28.02 1.19 -12.87
N ALA A 25 -28.27 2.25 -13.64
CA ALA A 25 -27.42 3.44 -13.66
C ALA A 25 -27.46 4.21 -12.31
N ASP A 26 -28.60 4.21 -11.62
CA ASP A 26 -28.79 4.83 -10.31
C ASP A 26 -28.26 3.96 -9.15
N GLY A 27 -27.60 2.84 -9.41
CA GLY A 27 -27.05 1.95 -8.37
C GLY A 27 -28.05 1.04 -7.67
N LYS A 28 -29.30 0.99 -8.13
CA LYS A 28 -30.39 0.20 -7.52
C LYS A 28 -30.37 -1.24 -8.00
N PHE A 29 -29.29 -1.96 -7.76
CA PHE A 29 -29.09 -3.30 -8.33
C PHE A 29 -30.07 -4.35 -7.82
N ARG A 30 -30.69 -4.15 -6.65
CA ARG A 30 -31.56 -5.13 -5.96
C ARG A 30 -32.93 -5.33 -6.61
N GLU A 31 -33.35 -4.44 -7.49
CA GLU A 31 -34.66 -4.50 -8.16
C GLU A 31 -34.55 -5.15 -9.55
N LEU A 32 -34.85 -6.45 -9.64
CA LEU A 32 -34.87 -7.18 -10.91
C LEU A 32 -36.10 -6.82 -11.75
N VAL A 33 -35.93 -6.90 -13.08
CA VAL A 33 -36.97 -6.64 -14.07
C VAL A 33 -37.78 -7.89 -14.30
N THR A 34 -39.10 -7.76 -14.29
CA THR A 34 -40.00 -8.80 -14.79
C THR A 34 -40.72 -8.26 -16.01
N VAL A 35 -40.44 -8.85 -17.16
CA VAL A 35 -41.08 -8.52 -18.45
C VAL A 35 -41.70 -9.80 -18.99
N GLN A 36 -42.97 -9.77 -19.38
CA GLN A 36 -43.68 -10.92 -19.96
C GLN A 36 -43.50 -10.97 -21.49
N ALA A 37 -42.35 -10.54 -22.00
CA ALA A 37 -42.05 -10.46 -23.42
C ALA A 37 -41.30 -11.71 -23.90
N LYS A 38 -41.61 -12.16 -25.13
CA LYS A 38 -40.87 -13.21 -25.84
C LYS A 38 -39.93 -12.60 -26.89
N GLY A 39 -38.98 -13.38 -27.40
CA GLY A 39 -38.05 -12.91 -28.42
C GLY A 39 -36.95 -12.00 -27.88
N GLU A 40 -36.62 -10.94 -28.61
CA GLU A 40 -35.48 -10.05 -28.31
C GLU A 40 -35.64 -9.26 -27.02
N ILE A 41 -36.84 -8.77 -26.74
CA ILE A 41 -37.17 -8.02 -25.51
C ILE A 41 -37.00 -8.91 -24.26
N GLY A 42 -37.45 -10.17 -24.33
CA GLY A 42 -37.26 -11.15 -23.25
C GLY A 42 -35.79 -11.51 -23.00
N ARG A 43 -34.98 -11.63 -24.08
CA ARG A 43 -33.53 -11.84 -23.96
C ARG A 43 -32.83 -10.63 -23.33
N LEU A 44 -33.21 -9.42 -23.72
CA LEU A 44 -32.67 -8.19 -23.13
C LEU A 44 -33.02 -8.08 -21.63
N ALA A 45 -34.24 -8.44 -21.24
CA ALA A 45 -34.64 -8.50 -19.84
C ALA A 45 -33.77 -9.47 -19.02
N GLN A 46 -33.50 -10.67 -19.56
CA GLN A 46 -32.59 -11.63 -18.92
C GLN A 46 -31.16 -11.09 -18.80
N PHE A 47 -30.65 -10.42 -19.84
CA PHE A 47 -29.32 -9.82 -19.84
C PHE A 47 -29.17 -8.70 -18.80
N ILE A 48 -30.17 -7.81 -18.70
CA ILE A 48 -30.22 -6.76 -17.66
C ILE A 48 -30.22 -7.41 -16.28
N ASN A 49 -31.08 -8.40 -16.04
CA ASN A 49 -31.14 -9.10 -14.75
C ASN A 49 -29.82 -9.80 -14.39
N GLN A 50 -29.13 -10.37 -15.37
CA GLN A 50 -27.83 -10.99 -15.13
C GLN A 50 -26.76 -9.95 -14.79
N THR A 51 -26.76 -8.82 -15.49
CA THR A 51 -25.85 -7.70 -15.21
C THR A 51 -26.08 -7.13 -13.82
N MET A 52 -27.34 -6.93 -13.43
CA MET A 52 -27.74 -6.50 -12.08
C MET A 52 -27.23 -7.45 -11.00
N ARG A 53 -27.36 -8.78 -11.19
CA ARG A 53 -26.82 -9.77 -10.24
C ARG A 53 -25.30 -9.71 -10.12
N ASN A 54 -24.59 -9.62 -11.24
CA ASN A 54 -23.13 -9.51 -11.23
C ASN A 54 -22.66 -8.24 -10.48
N LEU A 55 -23.38 -7.12 -10.64
CA LEU A 55 -23.08 -5.87 -9.94
C LEU A 55 -23.41 -5.94 -8.43
N GLN A 56 -24.48 -6.64 -8.04
CA GLN A 56 -24.79 -6.92 -6.62
C GLN A 56 -23.69 -7.71 -5.92
N GLU A 57 -23.01 -8.64 -6.61
CA GLU A 57 -21.92 -9.42 -6.02
C GLU A 57 -20.64 -8.59 -5.84
N LEU A 58 -20.40 -7.62 -6.73
CA LEU A 58 -19.24 -6.73 -6.67
C LEU A 58 -19.35 -5.69 -5.55
N ASP A 59 -20.54 -5.14 -5.31
CA ASP A 59 -20.86 -4.13 -4.28
C ASP A 59 -20.19 -4.40 -2.91
N PRO A 60 -20.51 -5.49 -2.20
CA PRO A 60 -19.98 -5.73 -0.85
C PRO A 60 -18.45 -5.93 -0.85
N SER A 61 -17.90 -6.52 -1.91
CA SER A 61 -16.45 -6.78 -2.02
C SER A 61 -15.63 -5.50 -2.22
N VAL A 62 -16.11 -4.59 -3.05
CA VAL A 62 -15.47 -3.31 -3.35
C VAL A 62 -15.61 -2.36 -2.16
N GLY A 63 -16.81 -2.27 -1.57
CA GLY A 63 -17.08 -1.40 -0.42
C GLY A 63 -16.29 -1.79 0.83
N THR A 64 -16.08 -3.08 1.08
CA THR A 64 -15.27 -3.56 2.20
C THR A 64 -13.77 -3.35 1.98
N THR A 65 -13.28 -3.62 0.76
CA THR A 65 -11.87 -3.46 0.39
C THR A 65 -11.46 -1.99 0.45
N SER A 66 -12.25 -1.09 -0.15
CA SER A 66 -12.01 0.36 -0.14
C SER A 66 -11.86 0.94 1.26
N ARG A 67 -12.58 0.40 2.25
CA ARG A 67 -12.48 0.83 3.66
C ARG A 67 -11.24 0.29 4.39
N ARG A 68 -10.78 -0.91 4.05
CA ARG A 68 -9.65 -1.56 4.74
C ARG A 68 -8.30 -1.06 4.21
N LEU A 69 -8.21 -0.74 2.92
CA LEU A 69 -6.99 -0.26 2.28
C LEU A 69 -6.30 0.92 3.00
N PRO A 70 -6.99 2.04 3.32
CA PRO A 70 -6.32 3.17 3.98
C PRO A 70 -5.80 2.81 5.37
N LYS A 71 -6.52 1.96 6.11
CA LYS A 71 -6.03 1.45 7.40
C LYS A 71 -4.76 0.61 7.22
N MET A 72 -4.71 -0.26 6.22
CA MET A 72 -3.53 -1.07 5.91
C MET A 72 -2.34 -0.20 5.48
N ILE A 73 -2.57 0.85 4.69
CA ILE A 73 -1.54 1.84 4.32
C ILE A 73 -0.99 2.50 5.59
N GLY A 74 -1.85 2.98 6.50
CA GLY A 74 -1.42 3.57 7.77
C GLY A 74 -0.56 2.62 8.61
N GLN A 75 -0.98 1.36 8.74
CA GLN A 75 -0.22 0.34 9.47
C GLN A 75 1.14 0.03 8.81
N LEU A 76 1.20 -0.03 7.48
CA LEU A 76 2.48 -0.19 6.77
C LEU A 76 3.41 1.01 7.00
N SER A 77 2.86 2.23 7.04
CA SER A 77 3.63 3.44 7.36
C SER A 77 4.24 3.37 8.77
N GLU A 78 3.46 2.95 9.76
CA GLU A 78 3.94 2.76 11.14
C GLU A 78 5.06 1.73 11.21
N VAL A 79 4.94 0.62 10.48
CA VAL A 79 5.98 -0.41 10.41
C VAL A 79 7.27 0.15 9.79
N VAL A 80 7.17 0.92 8.71
CA VAL A 80 8.35 1.56 8.09
C VAL A 80 9.04 2.50 9.08
N GLN A 81 8.28 3.36 9.75
CA GLN A 81 8.81 4.31 10.73
C GLN A 81 9.45 3.60 11.94
N ALA A 82 8.78 2.59 12.49
CA ALA A 82 9.32 1.81 13.59
C ALA A 82 10.62 1.08 13.19
N THR A 83 10.68 0.57 11.96
CA THR A 83 11.89 -0.09 11.43
C THR A 83 13.04 0.91 11.28
N GLU A 84 12.76 2.11 10.80
CA GLU A 84 13.75 3.19 10.69
C GLU A 84 14.30 3.61 12.05
N GLN A 85 13.44 3.82 13.03
CA GLN A 85 13.88 4.13 14.39
C GLN A 85 14.70 3.01 15.01
N ALA A 86 14.30 1.75 14.82
CA ALA A 86 15.06 0.61 15.34
C ALA A 86 16.46 0.54 14.72
N SER A 87 16.57 0.84 13.43
CA SER A 87 17.85 0.87 12.72
C SER A 87 18.76 1.99 13.20
N LEU A 88 18.24 3.21 13.37
CA LEU A 88 19.03 4.31 13.95
C LEU A 88 19.58 3.95 15.33
N ARG A 89 18.78 3.29 16.18
CA ARG A 89 19.25 2.82 17.49
C ARG A 89 20.36 1.77 17.39
N VAL A 90 20.29 0.88 16.39
CA VAL A 90 21.35 -0.12 16.17
C VAL A 90 22.64 0.57 15.70
N LEU A 91 22.56 1.60 14.85
CA LEU A 91 23.72 2.40 14.44
C LEU A 91 24.34 3.12 15.65
N ASP A 92 23.53 3.77 16.48
CA ASP A 92 24.00 4.44 17.71
C ASP A 92 24.74 3.46 18.65
N GLU A 93 24.23 2.23 18.78
CA GLU A 93 24.85 1.22 19.63
C GLU A 93 26.15 0.67 19.02
N ILE A 94 26.23 0.60 17.69
CA ILE A 94 27.47 0.25 16.98
C ILE A 94 28.54 1.32 17.20
N ASP A 95 28.17 2.60 17.15
CA ASP A 95 29.11 3.70 17.40
C ASP A 95 29.66 3.64 18.83
N ARG A 96 28.80 3.36 19.83
CA ARG A 96 29.23 3.13 21.21
C ARG A 96 30.16 1.94 21.35
N ILE A 97 29.84 0.81 20.70
CA ILE A 97 30.73 -0.36 20.67
C ILE A 97 32.08 0.05 20.09
N ALA A 98 32.12 0.83 19.00
CA ALA A 98 33.38 1.27 18.39
C ALA A 98 34.21 2.14 19.36
N GLU A 99 33.58 3.06 20.08
CA GLU A 99 34.23 3.91 21.09
C GLU A 99 34.81 3.08 22.25
N GLU A 100 34.02 2.17 22.81
CA GLU A 100 34.43 1.28 23.91
C GLU A 100 35.55 0.34 23.47
N GLN A 101 35.48 -0.22 22.26
CA GLN A 101 36.55 -1.06 21.70
C GLN A 101 37.84 -0.28 21.50
N ALA A 102 37.77 0.98 21.07
CA ALA A 102 38.95 1.84 20.93
C ALA A 102 39.58 2.17 22.30
N ALA A 103 38.77 2.42 23.33
CA ALA A 103 39.25 2.60 24.70
C ALA A 103 39.93 1.33 25.25
N MET A 104 39.28 0.17 25.09
CA MET A 104 39.82 -1.13 25.47
C MET A 104 41.16 -1.42 24.77
N GLY A 105 41.28 -1.08 23.48
CA GLY A 105 42.54 -1.21 22.76
C GLY A 105 43.68 -0.41 23.38
N ARG A 106 43.42 0.84 23.81
CA ARG A 106 44.42 1.69 24.50
C ARG A 106 44.83 1.09 25.85
N ASP A 107 43.86 0.63 26.65
CA ASP A 107 44.13 0.04 27.97
C ASP A 107 44.96 -1.26 27.84
N LEU A 108 44.64 -2.11 26.86
CA LEU A 108 45.40 -3.32 26.57
C LEU A 108 46.83 -3.00 26.11
N GLN A 109 47.02 -1.97 25.28
CA GLN A 109 48.35 -1.50 24.89
C GLN A 109 49.14 -0.98 26.09
N GLN A 110 48.52 -0.20 26.97
CA GLN A 110 49.16 0.29 28.19
C GLN A 110 49.56 -0.86 29.12
N LEU A 111 48.68 -1.84 29.34
CA LEU A 111 48.99 -3.04 30.11
C LEU A 111 50.16 -3.83 29.50
N THR A 112 50.21 -3.92 28.17
CA THR A 112 51.32 -4.58 27.45
C THR A 112 52.65 -3.89 27.76
N THR A 113 52.69 -2.55 27.79
CA THR A 113 53.88 -1.77 28.14
C THR A 113 54.28 -1.99 29.60
N LEU A 114 53.34 -1.88 30.54
CA LEU A 114 53.61 -2.06 31.98
C LEU A 114 54.17 -3.46 32.30
N VAL A 115 53.59 -4.50 31.69
CA VAL A 115 54.08 -5.89 31.85
C VAL A 115 55.47 -6.07 31.24
N ARG A 116 55.80 -5.30 30.20
CA ARG A 116 57.13 -5.35 29.56
C ARG A 116 58.21 -4.65 30.40
N GLU A 117 57.87 -3.63 31.15
CA GLU A 117 58.85 -2.82 31.87
C GLU A 117 59.14 -3.35 33.29
N ASP A 118 58.12 -3.82 34.03
CA ASP A 118 58.24 -4.07 35.49
C ASP A 118 57.95 -5.51 35.97
N TRP A 119 57.73 -6.49 35.09
CA TRP A 119 57.21 -7.81 35.49
C TRP A 119 58.26 -8.93 35.62
N GLY A 120 58.17 -9.72 36.71
CA GLY A 120 59.07 -10.85 37.08
C GLY A 120 58.99 -12.11 36.20
N LYS A 121 59.49 -13.27 36.70
CA LYS A 121 59.74 -14.57 36.00
C LYS A 121 59.28 -14.65 34.51
N ASN A 122 60.24 -14.79 33.60
CA ASN A 122 60.06 -14.78 32.14
C ASN A 122 58.88 -15.63 31.62
N ASP A 123 58.69 -16.87 32.10
CA ASP A 123 57.64 -17.76 31.59
C ASP A 123 56.21 -17.23 31.82
N ARG A 124 55.96 -16.56 32.96
CA ARG A 124 54.63 -16.00 33.26
C ARG A 124 54.37 -14.71 32.49
N ARG A 125 55.42 -13.93 32.28
CA ARG A 125 55.37 -12.69 31.50
C ARG A 125 55.02 -12.96 30.04
N GLU A 126 55.62 -13.98 29.44
CA GLU A 126 55.33 -14.39 28.06
C GLU A 126 53.86 -14.84 27.90
N ALA A 127 53.34 -15.64 28.84
CA ALA A 127 51.94 -16.07 28.81
C ALA A 127 50.94 -14.90 28.91
N VAL A 128 51.26 -13.86 29.69
CA VAL A 128 50.44 -12.64 29.80
C VAL A 128 50.49 -11.84 28.50
N LEU A 129 51.68 -11.62 27.93
CA LEU A 129 51.82 -10.89 26.67
C LEU A 129 51.09 -11.59 25.50
N GLN A 130 51.15 -12.92 25.42
CA GLN A 130 50.38 -13.68 24.43
C GLN A 130 48.87 -13.54 24.64
N THR A 131 48.42 -13.47 25.89
CA THR A 131 47.00 -13.27 26.19
C THR A 131 46.55 -11.86 25.79
N LEU A 132 47.37 -10.82 26.06
CA LEU A 132 47.09 -9.46 25.63
C LEU A 132 47.05 -9.32 24.10
N ALA A 133 47.97 -9.98 23.39
CA ALA A 133 47.97 -10.02 21.93
C ALA A 133 46.67 -10.64 21.37
N ARG A 134 46.20 -11.74 21.94
CA ARG A 134 44.91 -12.35 21.56
C ARG A 134 43.73 -11.42 21.85
N LEU A 135 43.74 -10.70 22.97
CA LEU A 135 42.68 -9.74 23.31
C LEU A 135 42.64 -8.56 22.33
N LEU A 136 43.80 -8.03 21.92
CA LEU A 136 43.88 -7.00 20.88
C LEU A 136 43.35 -7.50 19.52
N GLU A 137 43.64 -8.74 19.14
CA GLU A 137 43.11 -9.33 17.92
C GLU A 137 41.59 -9.53 17.98
N ILE A 138 41.06 -9.98 19.12
CA ILE A 138 39.61 -10.08 19.36
C ILE A 138 38.95 -8.70 19.24
N GLN A 139 39.55 -7.67 19.86
CA GLN A 139 39.07 -6.28 19.81
C GLN A 139 38.97 -5.78 18.36
N GLY A 140 40.03 -5.98 17.55
CA GLY A 140 40.02 -5.61 16.14
C GLY A 140 38.93 -6.34 15.34
N ARG A 141 38.70 -7.63 15.60
CA ARG A 141 37.62 -8.39 14.95
C ARG A 141 36.23 -7.91 15.36
N VAL A 142 36.02 -7.54 16.62
CA VAL A 142 34.75 -6.98 17.09
C VAL A 142 34.45 -5.66 16.37
N GLN A 143 35.44 -4.79 16.25
CA GLN A 143 35.31 -3.53 15.51
C GLN A 143 34.99 -3.78 14.02
N GLY A 144 35.67 -4.73 13.38
CA GLY A 144 35.37 -5.11 11.99
C GLY A 144 33.94 -5.62 11.78
N ARG A 145 33.44 -6.46 12.69
CA ARG A 145 32.04 -6.96 12.65
C ARG A 145 31.02 -5.84 12.82
N ALA A 146 31.33 -4.83 13.63
CA ALA A 146 30.45 -3.68 13.81
C ALA A 146 30.29 -2.89 12.49
N LEU A 147 31.40 -2.68 11.75
CA LEU A 147 31.38 -2.07 10.41
C LEU A 147 30.59 -2.91 9.39
N GLU A 148 30.73 -4.24 9.42
CA GLU A 148 29.95 -5.13 8.55
C GLU A 148 28.44 -5.05 8.83
N ILE A 149 28.04 -4.94 10.10
CA ILE A 149 26.63 -4.77 10.47
C ILE A 149 26.11 -3.43 9.94
N MET A 150 26.87 -2.33 10.08
CA MET A 150 26.46 -1.04 9.50
C MET A 150 26.27 -1.14 7.98
N GLY A 151 27.19 -1.77 7.26
CA GLY A 151 27.06 -1.98 5.82
C GLY A 151 25.84 -2.84 5.45
N ALA A 152 25.51 -3.86 6.26
CA ALA A 152 24.32 -4.68 6.05
C ALA A 152 23.00 -3.93 6.31
N MET A 153 23.01 -2.86 7.12
CA MET A 153 21.82 -2.06 7.41
C MET A 153 21.42 -1.13 6.26
N GLU A 154 22.32 -0.87 5.31
CA GLU A 154 22.04 -0.05 4.12
C GLU A 154 20.91 -0.63 3.24
N PHE A 155 20.66 -1.94 3.31
CA PHE A 155 19.51 -2.59 2.65
C PHE A 155 18.13 -2.13 3.15
N GLN A 156 18.06 -1.53 4.34
CA GLN A 156 16.82 -1.05 4.91
C GLN A 156 16.25 0.14 4.10
N ASP A 157 17.10 1.02 3.56
CA ASP A 157 16.65 2.15 2.73
C ASP A 157 15.95 1.65 1.46
N ILE A 158 16.53 0.63 0.80
CA ILE A 158 15.91 -0.03 -0.36
C ILE A 158 14.57 -0.67 0.02
N THR A 159 14.48 -1.25 1.21
CA THR A 159 13.25 -1.89 1.70
C THR A 159 12.16 -0.86 1.99
N ALA A 160 12.50 0.23 2.67
CA ALA A 160 11.60 1.34 2.94
C ALA A 160 11.07 1.94 1.63
N GLN A 161 11.95 2.19 0.66
CA GLN A 161 11.56 2.72 -0.65
C GLN A 161 10.62 1.78 -1.42
N ARG A 162 10.87 0.47 -1.38
CA ARG A 162 9.99 -0.53 -2.01
C ARG A 162 8.61 -0.55 -1.35
N ILE A 163 8.54 -0.51 -0.02
CA ILE A 163 7.26 -0.44 0.71
C ILE A 163 6.51 0.85 0.35
N GLN A 164 7.20 2.00 0.30
CA GLN A 164 6.59 3.27 -0.13
C GLN A 164 6.01 3.19 -1.54
N LYS A 165 6.73 2.59 -2.51
CA LYS A 165 6.21 2.36 -3.87
C LYS A 165 4.98 1.46 -3.86
N SER A 166 5.00 0.38 -3.08
CA SER A 166 3.83 -0.48 -2.92
C SER A 166 2.64 0.25 -2.28
N MET A 167 2.87 1.09 -1.27
CA MET A 167 1.83 1.92 -0.66
C MET A 167 1.21 2.90 -1.68
N ALA A 168 2.03 3.51 -2.55
CA ALA A 168 1.55 4.38 -3.62
C ALA A 168 0.64 3.63 -4.61
N LEU A 169 1.04 2.43 -5.04
CA LEU A 169 0.21 1.57 -5.91
C LEU A 169 -1.10 1.16 -5.24
N ILE A 170 -1.07 0.83 -3.95
CA ILE A 170 -2.29 0.49 -3.19
C ILE A 170 -3.21 1.72 -3.08
N THR A 171 -2.65 2.92 -2.92
CA THR A 171 -3.39 4.18 -2.91
C THR A 171 -4.05 4.44 -4.27
N GLU A 172 -3.37 4.15 -5.38
CA GLU A 172 -3.95 4.24 -6.72
C GLU A 172 -5.10 3.24 -6.91
N ILE A 173 -4.95 2.00 -6.43
CA ILE A 173 -6.03 1.01 -6.44
C ILE A 173 -7.21 1.52 -5.62
N GLN A 174 -6.97 2.13 -4.46
CA GLN A 174 -8.00 2.73 -3.63
C GLN A 174 -8.77 3.83 -4.39
N ASP A 175 -8.09 4.74 -5.08
CA ASP A 175 -8.74 5.79 -5.89
C ASP A 175 -9.64 5.18 -6.98
N ARG A 176 -9.15 4.15 -7.68
CA ARG A 176 -9.93 3.44 -8.70
C ARG A 176 -11.17 2.74 -8.12
N LEU A 177 -11.04 2.12 -6.95
CA LEU A 177 -12.17 1.48 -6.25
C LEU A 177 -13.20 2.52 -5.78
N LEU A 178 -12.75 3.69 -5.28
CA LEU A 178 -13.64 4.78 -4.89
C LEU A 178 -14.41 5.34 -6.10
N ARG A 179 -13.73 5.56 -7.23
CA ARG A 179 -14.38 5.97 -8.49
C ARG A 179 -15.41 4.94 -8.94
N LEU A 180 -15.12 3.65 -8.79
CA LEU A 180 -16.04 2.57 -9.13
C LEU A 180 -17.29 2.62 -8.25
N LEU A 181 -17.15 2.83 -6.94
CA LEU A 181 -18.28 2.99 -6.02
C LEU A 181 -19.15 4.20 -6.38
N VAL A 182 -18.54 5.33 -6.76
CA VAL A 182 -19.25 6.53 -7.21
C VAL A 182 -19.98 6.29 -8.54
N LEU A 183 -19.30 5.69 -9.53
CA LEU A 183 -19.87 5.43 -10.85
C LEU A 183 -21.13 4.56 -10.78
N PHE A 184 -21.12 3.57 -9.90
CA PHE A 184 -22.23 2.65 -9.72
C PHE A 184 -23.19 3.08 -8.62
N ASN A 185 -23.01 4.27 -8.03
CA ASN A 185 -23.83 4.80 -6.94
C ASN A 185 -24.06 3.77 -5.82
N ILE A 186 -23.01 3.01 -5.48
CA ILE A 186 -23.04 1.88 -4.55
C ILE A 186 -22.74 2.39 -3.14
N PRO A 187 -23.74 2.54 -2.22
CA PRO A 187 -23.54 2.99 -0.85
C PRO A 187 -22.44 2.23 -0.09
N PRO A 188 -21.52 2.86 0.70
CA PRO A 188 -20.66 2.07 1.55
C PRO A 188 -21.58 1.49 2.61
N ASP A 189 -21.89 0.20 2.49
CA ASP A 189 -22.81 -0.51 3.38
C ASP A 189 -22.40 -0.29 4.84
N ASP A 190 -23.15 0.55 5.56
CA ASP A 190 -23.33 0.60 7.02
C ASP A 190 -24.11 1.87 7.43
N LYS A 191 -25.41 1.65 7.65
CA LYS A 191 -26.38 2.39 8.50
C LYS A 191 -27.06 3.65 7.93
N GLU A 192 -28.39 3.58 7.96
CA GLU A 192 -29.36 4.68 7.78
C GLU A 192 -29.03 5.85 8.73
N GLY A 193 -28.82 7.05 8.17
CA GLY A 193 -28.60 8.30 8.93
C GLY A 193 -27.80 9.36 8.15
N GLU A 194 -27.79 10.60 8.65
CA GLU A 194 -27.06 11.76 8.06
C GLU A 194 -25.56 11.50 7.86
N GLU A 195 -24.91 10.70 8.71
CA GLU A 195 -23.49 10.34 8.60
C GLU A 195 -23.14 9.58 7.31
N ALA A 196 -24.07 8.80 6.76
CA ALA A 196 -23.85 8.09 5.50
C ALA A 196 -23.87 9.05 4.30
N ASP A 197 -24.71 10.09 4.35
CA ASP A 197 -24.86 11.10 3.29
C ASP A 197 -23.63 12.03 3.24
N ASP A 198 -23.10 12.41 4.40
CA ASP A 198 -21.87 13.21 4.50
C ASP A 198 -20.64 12.43 4.02
N LYS A 199 -20.55 11.14 4.37
CA LYS A 199 -19.47 10.26 3.89
C LYS A 199 -19.56 10.01 2.39
N TRP A 200 -20.78 9.94 1.85
CA TRP A 200 -21.03 9.89 0.41
C TRP A 200 -20.62 11.13 -0.32
N LYS A 201 -21.00 12.30 0.19
CA LYS A 201 -20.56 13.59 -0.37
C LYS A 201 -19.04 13.68 -0.37
N ALA A 202 -18.38 13.30 0.72
CA ALA A 202 -16.92 13.28 0.79
C ALA A 202 -16.28 12.33 -0.24
N ILE A 203 -16.86 11.14 -0.47
CA ILE A 203 -16.37 10.19 -1.48
C ILE A 203 -16.59 10.74 -2.90
N ASN A 204 -17.73 11.38 -3.16
CA ASN A 204 -18.07 11.95 -4.46
C ASN A 204 -17.20 13.18 -4.78
N ASP A 205 -17.01 14.06 -3.79
CA ASP A 205 -16.11 15.22 -3.87
C ASP A 205 -14.66 14.77 -4.12
N PHE A 206 -14.22 13.72 -3.42
CA PHE A 206 -12.90 13.11 -3.63
C PHE A 206 -12.76 12.55 -5.05
N ALA A 207 -13.73 11.76 -5.53
CA ALA A 207 -13.70 11.19 -6.87
C ALA A 207 -13.71 12.27 -7.97
N ALA A 208 -14.49 13.35 -7.78
CA ALA A 208 -14.51 14.50 -8.67
C ALA A 208 -13.16 15.25 -8.69
N ALA A 209 -12.56 15.47 -7.52
CA ALA A 209 -11.24 16.09 -7.39
C ALA A 209 -10.13 15.22 -8.03
N SER A 210 -10.15 13.91 -7.78
CA SER A 210 -9.23 12.94 -8.39
C SER A 210 -9.38 12.86 -9.91
N ALA A 211 -10.60 12.94 -10.43
CA ALA A 211 -10.85 12.98 -11.88
C ALA A 211 -10.32 14.28 -12.52
N SER A 212 -10.53 15.42 -11.88
CA SER A 212 -10.00 16.71 -12.33
C SER A 212 -8.47 16.74 -12.31
N ASN A 213 -7.84 16.25 -11.24
CA ASN A 213 -6.39 16.20 -11.14
C ASN A 213 -5.75 15.26 -12.18
N ALA A 214 -6.32 14.08 -12.40
CA ALA A 214 -5.84 13.17 -13.44
C ALA A 214 -5.98 13.79 -14.84
N MET A 215 -7.09 14.49 -15.11
CA MET A 215 -7.30 15.18 -16.39
C MET A 215 -6.32 16.35 -16.58
N ASN A 216 -6.01 17.10 -15.53
CA ASN A 216 -5.00 18.16 -15.55
C ASN A 216 -3.59 17.61 -15.79
N GLN A 217 -3.25 16.45 -15.21
CA GLN A 217 -1.96 15.80 -15.42
C GLN A 217 -1.81 15.26 -16.84
N GLU A 218 -2.85 14.64 -17.40
CA GLU A 218 -2.87 14.19 -18.80
C GLU A 218 -2.80 15.38 -19.78
N LEU A 219 -3.38 16.53 -19.42
CA LEU A 219 -3.26 17.77 -20.18
C LEU A 219 -1.82 18.31 -20.11
N ALA A 220 -1.20 18.32 -18.93
CA ALA A 220 0.17 18.76 -18.72
C ALA A 220 1.17 17.88 -19.50
N ASP A 221 1.00 16.57 -19.47
CA ASP A 221 1.85 15.62 -20.21
C ASP A 221 1.70 15.78 -21.73
N ARG A 222 0.48 16.04 -22.22
CA ARG A 222 0.24 16.34 -23.65
C ARG A 222 0.90 17.64 -24.08
N VAL A 223 0.81 18.69 -23.28
CA VAL A 223 1.49 19.97 -23.52
C VAL A 223 3.00 19.76 -23.54
N LEU A 224 3.56 19.04 -22.56
CA LEU A 224 5.00 18.72 -22.52
C LEU A 224 5.44 17.90 -23.74
N ALA A 225 4.62 16.97 -24.21
CA ALA A 225 4.92 16.16 -25.39
C ALA A 225 4.83 16.96 -26.72
N GLU A 226 3.91 17.91 -26.84
CA GLU A 226 3.83 18.81 -28.00
C GLU A 226 4.98 19.82 -28.04
N PHE A 227 5.32 20.43 -26.89
CA PHE A 227 6.42 21.38 -26.81
C PHE A 227 7.81 20.69 -26.91
N GLY A 228 7.92 19.44 -26.45
CA GLY A 228 9.13 18.63 -26.63
C GLY A 228 9.40 18.20 -28.08
N ARG A 229 8.40 18.21 -28.96
CA ARG A 229 8.54 17.87 -30.40
C ARG A 229 8.85 19.06 -31.31
N ASN A 230 8.52 20.29 -30.89
CA ASN A 230 8.77 21.51 -31.67
C ASN A 230 10.06 22.26 -31.27
N GLY A 231 10.88 21.68 -30.40
CA GLY A 231 12.13 22.27 -29.89
C GLY A 231 13.42 21.59 -30.37
N GLY A 232 13.38 20.81 -31.45
CA GLY A 232 14.55 20.15 -32.06
C GLY A 232 14.83 20.64 -33.47
#